data_AF-A0A952XYL9-F1
#
_entry.id   AF-A0A952XYL9-F1
#
_cell.length_a   1.000
_cell.length_b   1.000
_cell.length_c   1.000
_cell.angle_alpha   90.00
_cell.angle_beta   90.00
_cell.angle_gamma   90.00
#
_symmetry.space_group_name_H-M   'P 1'
#
loop_
_entity.id
_entity.type
_entity.pdbx_description
1 polymer ?
#
loop_
_entity_poly.entity_id
_entity_poly.type
_entity_poly.pdbx_seq_one_letter_code
_entity_poly.pdbx_strand_id
1 'polypeptide(L)'
;DGNRLPGHRTIDVVVATLRRAEAELADGDPLIAWSFDPIFLPTERLNRRHLDAVTARRPVVVIHSNFHLMTVNSAALSLVGYDRHTEAEGVVKDAHGEPHGELREMAAMFPIMRRLKIELKGAARQAESLRTFARMAVRAGVTTATDLMADLTDEDVLLLGEITSEEDFPFRLVAALNAMKDTPERTAERAGALKAMSADRLRLGAVKIMTDGSIQGYTARLKSPGYVTGAPNGVWNIAPTSLERLVDTLHASGVQMHIHVNGDEASETAIAALEKAIARAPRAGHRHTLQHCQMADEQQFRSMAGLGICANLFANHLWYFGDKHVSSTVGPERASRMNGARAALDSGVAVAIHSDAPVTPMAPLFTAWCAVNRLTPEGRILGEAQRISVPEALRAITMGAAYTLGLDAEIGSIEPGKRADFAVLDRDPLQVEPMALKDIAVLGTVSGGRVFAA
;
A
#
# COMPACT_ATOMS: atom_id res chain seq x y z
N ASP A 1 11.34 17.99 2.92
CA ASP A 1 12.81 18.20 3.03
C ASP A 1 13.60 16.89 3.21
N GLY A 2 12.96 15.72 3.37
CA GLY A 2 13.64 14.43 3.48
C GLY A 2 14.15 14.10 4.90
N ASN A 3 13.80 14.92 5.90
CA ASN A 3 14.17 14.69 7.28
C ASN A 3 13.47 13.44 7.84
N ARG A 4 14.22 12.63 8.61
CA ARG A 4 13.69 11.46 9.32
C ARG A 4 13.44 11.82 10.78
N LEU A 5 12.22 11.60 11.25
CA LEU A 5 11.85 11.79 12.66
C LEU A 5 11.86 10.44 13.39
N PRO A 6 12.35 10.38 14.64
CA PRO A 6 12.27 9.16 15.43
C PRO A 6 10.82 8.85 15.79
N GLY A 7 10.42 7.58 15.64
CA GLY A 7 9.09 7.11 16.04
C GLY A 7 8.88 7.14 17.55
N HIS A 8 7.66 7.46 17.98
CA HIS A 8 7.26 7.42 19.39
C HIS A 8 7.05 5.98 19.85
N ARG A 9 7.73 5.57 20.94
CA ARG A 9 7.78 4.17 21.40
C ARG A 9 6.95 3.88 22.65
N THR A 10 6.37 4.90 23.29
CA THR A 10 5.54 4.72 24.50
C THR A 10 4.30 5.58 24.41
N ILE A 11 3.23 5.14 25.10
CA ILE A 11 1.96 5.86 25.16
C ILE A 11 2.15 7.25 25.75
N ASP A 12 2.93 7.38 26.83
CA ASP A 12 3.17 8.68 27.47
C ASP A 12 3.79 9.70 26.52
N VAL A 13 4.74 9.25 25.68
CA VAL A 13 5.35 10.13 24.68
C VAL A 13 4.33 10.50 23.60
N VAL A 14 3.51 9.56 23.14
CA VAL A 14 2.42 9.83 22.17
C VAL A 14 1.44 10.86 22.74
N VAL A 15 0.94 10.65 23.96
CA VAL A 15 0.00 11.56 24.63
C VAL A 15 0.63 12.93 24.86
N ALA A 16 1.89 13.00 25.28
CA ALA A 16 2.59 14.27 25.49
C ALA A 16 2.77 15.05 24.17
N THR A 17 3.12 14.37 23.07
CA THR A 17 3.21 15.00 21.74
C THR A 17 1.84 15.52 21.30
N LEU A 18 0.79 14.72 21.44
CA LEU A 18 -0.58 15.14 21.08
C LEU A 18 -1.07 16.31 21.93
N ARG A 19 -0.74 16.38 23.22
CA ARG A 19 -1.06 17.53 24.09
C ARG A 19 -0.37 18.82 23.64
N ARG A 20 0.88 18.75 23.20
CA ARG A 20 1.59 19.93 22.66
C ARG A 20 0.93 20.42 21.38
N ALA A 21 0.61 19.50 20.46
CA ALA A 21 -0.10 19.85 19.25
C ALA A 21 -1.50 20.42 19.54
N GLU A 22 -2.24 19.88 20.52
CA GLU A 22 -3.55 20.38 20.92
C GLU A 22 -3.52 21.84 21.40
N ALA A 23 -2.48 22.21 22.14
CA ALA A 23 -2.31 23.56 22.69
C ALA A 23 -2.05 24.62 21.62
N GLU A 24 -1.60 24.23 20.43
CA GLU A 24 -1.33 25.11 19.29
C GLU A 24 -2.54 25.23 18.34
N LEU A 25 -3.58 24.41 18.52
CA LEU A 25 -4.76 24.40 17.66
C LEU A 25 -5.80 25.45 18.08
N ALA A 26 -6.40 26.10 17.08
CA ALA A 26 -7.56 26.97 17.27
C ALA A 26 -8.73 26.21 17.93
N ASP A 27 -9.58 26.95 18.64
CA ASP A 27 -10.78 26.37 19.26
C ASP A 27 -11.75 25.87 18.18
N GLY A 28 -12.25 24.64 18.37
CA GLY A 28 -13.22 23.99 17.47
C GLY A 28 -12.61 23.05 16.43
N ASP A 29 -11.31 23.18 16.13
CA ASP A 29 -10.64 22.27 15.19
C ASP A 29 -10.36 20.90 15.82
N PRO A 30 -10.61 19.78 15.10
CA PRO A 30 -10.23 18.46 15.57
C PRO A 30 -8.70 18.30 15.58
N LEU A 31 -8.17 17.56 16.56
CA LEU A 31 -6.77 17.16 16.56
C LEU A 31 -6.62 15.88 15.72
N ILE A 32 -5.98 16.00 14.56
CA ILE A 32 -5.74 14.88 13.65
C ILE A 32 -4.23 14.60 13.60
N ALA A 33 -3.86 13.38 13.96
CA ALA A 33 -2.50 12.85 13.81
C ALA A 33 -2.52 11.60 12.92
N TRP A 34 -1.36 11.25 12.36
CA TRP A 34 -1.23 10.10 11.48
C TRP A 34 0.18 9.46 11.59
N SER A 35 0.43 8.40 10.83
CA SER A 35 1.72 7.69 10.78
C SER A 35 2.07 6.91 12.07
N PHE A 36 1.04 6.46 12.80
CA PHE A 36 1.20 5.70 14.03
C PHE A 36 0.94 4.21 13.81
N ASP A 37 1.68 3.31 14.45
CA ASP A 37 1.33 1.89 14.48
C ASP A 37 1.38 1.36 15.93
N PRO A 38 0.23 0.98 16.52
CA PRO A 38 0.17 0.52 17.90
C PRO A 38 0.89 -0.80 18.14
N ILE A 39 1.24 -1.58 17.11
CA ILE A 39 1.92 -2.87 17.28
C ILE A 39 3.33 -2.73 17.89
N PHE A 40 3.91 -1.53 17.82
CA PHE A 40 5.22 -1.21 18.39
C PHE A 40 5.15 -0.69 19.83
N LEU A 41 3.95 -0.47 20.39
CA LEU A 41 3.84 -0.12 21.80
C LEU A 41 4.16 -1.35 22.68
N PRO A 42 5.02 -1.20 23.70
CA PRO A 42 5.46 -2.33 24.51
C PRO A 42 4.46 -2.76 25.59
N THR A 43 3.48 -1.91 25.93
CA THR A 43 2.56 -2.11 27.05
C THR A 43 1.16 -2.51 26.60
N GLU A 44 0.36 -1.52 26.21
CA GLU A 44 -1.01 -1.71 25.74
C GLU A 44 -1.22 -0.96 24.41
N ARG A 45 -2.34 -1.24 23.74
CA ARG A 45 -2.70 -0.53 22.50
C ARG A 45 -3.22 0.87 22.83
N LEU A 46 -2.97 1.82 21.93
CA LEU A 46 -3.59 3.15 22.00
C LEU A 46 -5.11 3.00 21.98
N ASN A 47 -5.81 3.73 22.84
CA ASN A 47 -7.26 3.59 23.05
C ASN A 47 -7.88 4.95 23.38
N ARG A 48 -9.21 5.01 23.44
CA ARG A 48 -9.93 6.27 23.69
C ARG A 48 -9.53 6.94 25.00
N ARG A 49 -9.22 6.19 26.06
CA ARG A 49 -8.88 6.75 27.39
C ARG A 49 -7.55 7.51 27.34
N HIS A 50 -6.58 6.99 26.60
CA HIS A 50 -5.32 7.69 26.34
C HIS A 50 -5.54 9.02 25.60
N LEU A 51 -6.44 9.02 24.61
CA LEU A 51 -6.75 10.22 23.84
C LEU A 51 -7.66 11.19 24.59
N ASP A 52 -8.56 10.72 25.46
CA ASP A 52 -9.35 11.54 26.38
C ASP A 52 -8.44 12.28 27.37
N ALA A 53 -7.31 11.67 27.76
CA ALA A 53 -6.29 12.33 28.58
C ALA A 53 -5.55 13.44 27.83
N VAL A 54 -5.55 13.47 26.50
CA VAL A 54 -5.06 14.62 25.72
C VAL A 54 -6.02 15.79 25.89
N THR A 55 -7.30 15.57 25.60
CA THR A 55 -8.37 16.55 25.75
C THR A 55 -9.74 15.85 25.69
N ALA A 56 -10.67 16.31 26.53
CA ALA A 56 -12.07 15.90 26.49
C ALA A 56 -12.95 16.89 25.69
N ARG A 57 -12.40 18.04 25.27
CA ARG A 57 -13.17 19.15 24.67
C ARG A 57 -13.37 19.02 23.17
N ARG A 58 -12.43 18.38 22.48
CA ARG A 58 -12.41 18.28 21.01
C ARG A 58 -12.22 16.82 20.56
N PRO A 59 -12.69 16.46 19.36
CA PRO A 59 -12.36 15.19 18.73
C PRO A 59 -10.86 15.04 18.52
N VAL A 60 -10.32 13.87 18.90
CA VAL A 60 -8.94 13.47 18.61
C VAL A 60 -8.96 12.22 17.75
N VAL A 61 -8.23 12.25 16.64
CA VAL A 61 -8.13 11.14 15.69
C VAL A 61 -6.66 10.85 15.41
N VAL A 62 -6.26 9.59 15.58
CA VAL A 62 -4.93 9.08 15.22
C VAL A 62 -5.10 8.03 14.14
N ILE A 63 -4.81 8.38 12.89
CA ILE A 63 -4.87 7.48 11.74
C ILE A 63 -3.61 6.60 11.75
N HIS A 64 -3.79 5.29 11.65
CA HIS A 64 -2.65 4.38 11.69
C HIS A 64 -1.92 4.37 10.34
N SER A 65 -0.63 4.06 10.35
CA SER A 65 0.25 4.11 9.17
C SER A 65 -0.21 3.21 8.03
N ASN A 66 -0.94 2.14 8.34
CA ASN A 66 -1.50 1.20 7.37
C ASN A 66 -2.81 1.68 6.72
N PHE A 67 -3.40 2.80 7.18
CA PHE A 67 -4.69 3.34 6.71
C PHE A 67 -5.91 2.40 6.83
N HIS A 68 -5.76 1.21 7.40
CA HIS A 68 -6.83 0.26 7.72
C HIS A 68 -7.37 0.44 9.13
N LEU A 69 -6.72 1.25 9.96
CA LEU A 69 -7.12 1.48 11.34
C LEU A 69 -6.99 2.97 11.70
N MET A 70 -7.80 3.39 12.66
CA MET A 70 -7.56 4.61 13.42
C MET A 70 -7.98 4.44 14.88
N THR A 71 -7.37 5.22 15.77
CA THR A 71 -7.80 5.34 17.16
C THR A 71 -8.38 6.72 17.41
N VAL A 72 -9.53 6.78 18.08
CA VAL A 72 -10.25 8.02 18.36
C VAL A 72 -10.62 8.14 19.85
N ASN A 73 -10.79 9.38 20.33
CA ASN A 73 -11.25 9.66 21.68
C ASN A 73 -12.78 9.54 21.83
N SER A 74 -13.28 9.69 23.05
CA SER A 74 -14.71 9.60 23.35
C SER A 74 -15.51 10.71 22.63
N ALA A 75 -14.98 11.92 22.51
CA ALA A 75 -15.64 13.02 21.80
C ALA A 75 -15.89 12.70 20.30
N ALA A 76 -14.93 12.06 19.64
CA ALA A 76 -15.06 11.64 18.25
C ALA A 76 -16.08 10.50 18.07
N LEU A 77 -16.14 9.54 19.00
CA LEU A 77 -17.14 8.46 18.97
C LEU A 77 -18.57 9.01 19.13
N SER A 78 -18.77 9.95 20.05
CA SER A 78 -20.08 10.56 20.29
C SER A 78 -20.64 11.32 19.07
N LEU A 79 -19.77 11.88 18.22
CA LEU A 79 -20.19 12.61 17.01
C LEU A 79 -20.98 11.75 16.01
N VAL A 80 -20.78 10.44 16.04
CA VAL A 80 -21.40 9.48 15.12
C VAL A 80 -22.31 8.49 15.86
N GLY A 81 -22.52 8.69 17.16
CA GLY A 81 -23.36 7.83 17.99
C GLY A 81 -22.78 6.43 18.23
N TYR A 82 -21.45 6.27 18.15
CA TYR A 82 -20.82 5.00 18.50
C TYR A 82 -20.80 4.81 20.02
N ASP A 83 -21.43 3.73 20.46
CA ASP A 83 -21.65 3.35 21.85
C ASP A 83 -21.62 1.83 22.03
N ARG A 84 -21.96 1.35 23.23
CA ARG A 84 -21.99 -0.09 23.53
C ARG A 84 -22.99 -0.90 22.70
N HIS A 85 -24.01 -0.27 22.14
CA HIS A 85 -25.04 -0.90 21.31
C HIS A 85 -24.68 -0.93 19.82
N THR A 86 -23.56 -0.31 19.43
CA THR A 86 -23.11 -0.29 18.04
C THR A 86 -22.76 -1.71 17.56
N GLU A 87 -23.40 -2.16 16.49
CA GLU A 87 -23.18 -3.47 15.87
C GLU A 87 -22.30 -3.41 14.60
N ALA A 88 -21.90 -2.21 14.18
CA ALA A 88 -21.07 -2.03 12.99
C ALA A 88 -19.75 -2.81 13.09
N GLU A 89 -19.47 -3.64 12.09
CA GLU A 89 -18.23 -4.39 11.98
C GLU A 89 -17.03 -3.41 11.95
N GLY A 90 -15.97 -3.77 12.69
CA GLY A 90 -14.78 -2.95 12.81
C GLY A 90 -14.78 -1.93 13.96
N VAL A 91 -15.91 -1.71 14.65
CA VAL A 91 -15.93 -0.95 15.92
C VAL A 91 -15.46 -1.85 17.06
N VAL A 92 -14.21 -1.67 17.51
CA VAL A 92 -13.62 -2.51 18.56
C VAL A 92 -14.23 -2.15 19.91
N LYS A 93 -14.66 -3.16 20.66
CA LYS A 93 -15.18 -3.02 22.03
C LYS A 93 -14.17 -3.51 23.06
N ASP A 94 -14.18 -2.90 24.24
CA ASP A 94 -13.43 -3.37 25.40
C ASP A 94 -14.16 -4.51 26.13
N ALA A 95 -13.56 -5.01 27.22
CA ALA A 95 -14.12 -6.11 28.01
C ALA A 95 -15.49 -5.79 28.66
N HIS A 96 -15.89 -4.53 28.71
CA HIS A 96 -17.20 -4.09 29.25
C HIS A 96 -18.24 -3.84 28.13
N GLY A 97 -17.84 -4.03 26.87
CA GLY A 97 -18.67 -3.80 25.71
C GLY A 97 -18.72 -2.34 25.27
N GLU A 98 -17.95 -1.44 25.89
CA GLU A 98 -17.85 -0.04 25.46
C GLU A 98 -16.89 0.08 24.28
N PRO A 99 -17.09 1.03 23.34
CA PRO A 99 -16.12 1.24 22.27
C PRO A 99 -14.73 1.51 22.83
N HIS A 100 -13.73 0.74 22.39
CA HIS A 100 -12.33 0.91 22.78
C HIS A 100 -11.71 2.18 22.19
N GLY A 101 -12.31 2.70 21.11
CA GLY A 101 -11.79 3.82 20.31
C GLY A 101 -10.95 3.38 19.12
N GLU A 102 -10.59 2.10 19.01
CA GLU A 102 -9.99 1.57 17.79
C GLU A 102 -11.11 1.23 16.78
N LEU A 103 -10.95 1.72 15.56
CA LEU A 103 -11.86 1.51 14.43
C LEU A 103 -11.08 0.84 13.31
N ARG A 104 -11.65 -0.24 12.76
CA ARG A 104 -11.02 -1.10 11.76
C ARG A 104 -11.79 -1.04 10.45
N GLU A 105 -11.04 -0.86 9.38
CA GLU A 105 -11.50 -0.67 8.01
C GLU A 105 -12.39 0.56 7.78
N MET A 106 -12.53 0.92 6.51
CA MET A 106 -13.20 2.16 6.10
C MET A 106 -14.66 2.23 6.54
N ALA A 107 -15.35 1.10 6.65
CA ALA A 107 -16.75 1.07 7.09
C ALA A 107 -16.94 1.66 8.50
N ALA A 108 -16.05 1.34 9.44
CA ALA A 108 -16.07 1.89 10.80
C ALA A 108 -15.42 3.28 10.88
N MET A 109 -14.45 3.58 10.01
CA MET A 109 -13.70 4.85 10.05
C MET A 109 -14.46 6.01 9.39
N PHE A 110 -15.12 5.75 8.27
CA PHE A 110 -15.67 6.78 7.39
C PHE A 110 -16.72 7.69 8.04
N PRO A 111 -17.62 7.22 8.93
CA PRO A 111 -18.58 8.09 9.59
C PRO A 111 -17.91 9.24 10.37
N ILE A 112 -16.83 8.96 11.10
CA ILE A 112 -16.08 9.97 11.84
C ILE A 112 -15.31 10.87 10.88
N MET A 113 -14.61 10.30 9.91
CA MET A 113 -13.87 11.07 8.90
C MET A 113 -14.78 12.07 8.18
N ARG A 114 -15.97 11.63 7.77
CA ARG A 114 -16.97 12.47 7.12
C ARG A 114 -17.47 13.58 8.05
N ARG A 115 -17.77 13.28 9.31
CA ARG A 115 -18.30 14.27 10.26
C ARG A 115 -17.27 15.34 10.60
N LEU A 116 -16.00 14.96 10.66
CA LEU A 116 -14.86 15.83 10.93
C LEU A 116 -14.24 16.46 9.68
N LYS A 117 -14.79 16.16 8.47
CA LYS A 117 -14.24 16.62 7.19
C LYS A 117 -12.74 16.28 7.03
N ILE A 118 -12.35 15.09 7.49
CA ILE A 118 -10.98 14.59 7.34
C ILE A 118 -10.78 14.21 5.87
N GLU A 119 -10.27 15.16 5.09
CA GLU A 119 -9.97 15.00 3.67
C GLU A 119 -8.49 14.64 3.48
N LEU A 120 -8.10 13.40 3.79
CA LEU A 120 -6.74 12.91 3.54
C LEU A 120 -6.34 13.10 2.07
N LYS A 121 -7.30 12.92 1.16
CA LYS A 121 -7.09 13.09 -0.28
C LYS A 121 -7.00 14.57 -0.68
N GLY A 122 -7.72 15.47 -0.01
CA GLY A 122 -7.69 16.90 -0.31
C GLY A 122 -6.31 17.54 -0.08
N ALA A 123 -5.62 17.16 1.01
CA ALA A 123 -4.26 17.62 1.28
C ALA A 123 -3.24 17.08 0.24
N ALA A 124 -3.47 15.87 -0.27
CA ALA A 124 -2.64 15.25 -1.31
C ALA A 124 -2.89 15.83 -2.71
N ARG A 125 -4.07 16.42 -2.96
CA ARG A 125 -4.49 17.03 -4.25
C ARG A 125 -4.03 18.47 -4.43
N GLN A 126 -2.99 18.89 -3.72
CA GLN A 126 -2.40 20.22 -3.93
C GLN A 126 -1.22 20.09 -4.88
N ALA A 127 -1.06 21.07 -5.78
CA ALA A 127 0.05 21.07 -6.73
C ALA A 127 1.42 20.95 -6.03
N GLU A 128 1.58 21.65 -4.90
CA GLU A 128 2.82 21.58 -4.12
C GLU A 128 3.04 20.20 -3.47
N SER A 129 1.98 19.47 -3.11
CA SER A 129 2.09 18.10 -2.61
C SER A 129 2.64 17.16 -3.68
N LEU A 130 2.14 17.28 -4.92
CA LEU A 130 2.64 16.47 -6.04
C LEU A 130 4.09 16.83 -6.41
N ARG A 131 4.43 18.12 -6.45
CA ARG A 131 5.82 18.56 -6.67
C ARG A 131 6.75 18.11 -5.54
N THR A 132 6.29 18.12 -4.29
CA THR A 132 7.04 17.59 -3.15
C THR A 132 7.27 16.10 -3.28
N PHE A 133 6.25 15.33 -3.64
CA PHE A 133 6.38 13.90 -3.88
C PHE A 133 7.34 13.60 -5.04
N ALA A 134 7.30 14.40 -6.12
CA ALA A 134 8.22 14.27 -7.23
C ALA A 134 9.69 14.51 -6.81
N ARG A 135 9.96 15.51 -5.96
CA ARG A 135 11.30 15.72 -5.38
C ARG A 135 11.75 14.55 -4.50
N MET A 136 10.83 13.93 -3.76
CA MET A 136 11.13 12.71 -3.00
C MET A 136 11.44 11.53 -3.92
N ALA A 137 10.73 11.39 -5.05
CA ALA A 137 10.99 10.37 -6.04
C ALA A 137 12.40 10.50 -6.64
N VAL A 138 12.82 11.70 -7.03
CA VAL A 138 14.19 11.97 -7.52
C VAL A 138 15.24 11.53 -6.49
N ARG A 139 15.07 11.93 -5.23
CA ARG A 139 15.96 11.53 -4.12
C ARG A 139 16.03 10.04 -3.87
N ALA A 140 14.94 9.32 -4.16
CA ALA A 140 14.87 7.88 -4.01
C ALA A 140 15.29 7.11 -5.27
N GLY A 141 15.60 7.79 -6.38
CA GLY A 141 15.97 7.16 -7.64
C GLY A 141 14.76 6.64 -8.43
N VAL A 142 13.57 7.19 -8.19
CA VAL A 142 12.30 6.76 -8.78
C VAL A 142 11.92 7.69 -9.93
N THR A 143 11.77 7.12 -11.12
CA THR A 143 11.33 7.82 -12.34
C THR A 143 9.87 7.50 -12.71
N THR A 144 9.31 6.42 -12.18
CA THR A 144 7.91 6.01 -12.38
C THR A 144 7.36 5.45 -11.07
N ALA A 145 6.14 5.85 -10.72
CA ALA A 145 5.44 5.41 -9.51
C ALA A 145 3.95 5.34 -9.76
N THR A 146 3.29 4.47 -9.01
CA THR A 146 1.86 4.20 -9.14
C THR A 146 1.10 4.79 -7.97
N ASP A 147 0.10 5.61 -8.27
CA ASP A 147 -0.91 6.02 -7.29
C ASP A 147 -2.10 5.07 -7.41
N LEU A 148 -2.26 4.21 -6.41
CA LEU A 148 -3.33 3.21 -6.38
C LEU A 148 -4.48 3.74 -5.54
N MET A 149 -5.72 3.49 -5.98
CA MET A 149 -6.95 3.88 -5.29
C MET A 149 -7.29 5.39 -5.39
N ALA A 150 -6.87 6.01 -6.50
CA ALA A 150 -7.16 7.40 -6.82
C ALA A 150 -8.64 7.59 -7.19
N ASP A 151 -9.23 8.74 -6.83
CA ASP A 151 -10.63 9.01 -7.19
C ASP A 151 -10.77 9.43 -8.66
N LEU A 152 -9.77 10.17 -9.18
CA LEU A 152 -9.69 10.60 -10.57
C LEU A 152 -10.99 11.27 -11.04
N THR A 153 -11.47 12.26 -10.27
CA THR A 153 -12.50 13.19 -10.73
C THR A 153 -11.98 13.98 -11.95
N ASP A 154 -12.86 14.65 -12.69
CA ASP A 154 -12.41 15.47 -13.82
C ASP A 154 -11.44 16.58 -13.39
N GLU A 155 -11.68 17.19 -12.23
CA GLU A 155 -10.78 18.17 -11.61
C GLU A 155 -9.43 17.54 -11.25
N ASP A 156 -9.42 16.35 -10.65
CA ASP A 156 -8.18 15.63 -10.32
C ASP A 156 -7.36 15.38 -11.60
N VAL A 157 -8.00 14.89 -12.66
CA VAL A 157 -7.33 14.57 -13.92
C VAL A 157 -6.77 15.82 -14.60
N LEU A 158 -7.50 16.93 -14.58
CA LEU A 158 -7.02 18.21 -15.11
C LEU A 158 -5.79 18.70 -14.34
N LEU A 159 -5.86 18.70 -13.01
CA LEU A 159 -4.75 19.12 -12.16
C LEU A 159 -3.50 18.23 -12.35
N LEU A 160 -3.69 16.91 -12.36
CA LEU A 160 -2.59 15.97 -12.63
C LEU A 160 -2.01 16.19 -14.02
N GLY A 161 -2.85 16.41 -15.03
CA GLY A 161 -2.42 16.70 -16.40
C GLY A 161 -1.59 17.97 -16.50
N GLU A 162 -2.05 19.06 -15.86
CA GLU A 162 -1.34 20.33 -15.81
C GLU A 162 0.06 20.16 -15.19
N ILE A 163 0.14 19.61 -13.98
CA ILE A 163 1.42 19.51 -13.25
C ILE A 163 2.37 18.53 -13.92
N THR A 164 1.89 17.36 -14.35
CA THR A 164 2.77 16.35 -14.98
C THR A 164 3.25 16.78 -16.36
N SER A 165 2.62 17.77 -16.99
CA SER A 165 3.04 18.36 -18.25
C SER A 165 4.11 19.45 -18.10
N GLU A 166 4.39 19.93 -16.88
CA GLU A 166 5.46 20.90 -16.60
C GLU A 166 6.80 20.35 -17.12
N GLU A 167 7.58 21.18 -17.81
CA GLU A 167 8.81 20.75 -18.48
C GLU A 167 9.82 20.10 -17.50
N ASP A 168 9.85 20.61 -16.27
CA ASP A 168 10.71 20.20 -15.16
C ASP A 168 10.05 19.18 -14.20
N PHE A 169 8.88 18.62 -14.53
CA PHE A 169 8.31 17.53 -13.76
C PHE A 169 9.15 16.24 -13.92
N PRO A 170 9.71 15.66 -12.83
CA PRO A 170 10.81 14.70 -12.94
C PRO A 170 10.42 13.23 -12.98
N PHE A 171 9.13 12.90 -13.01
CA PHE A 171 8.67 11.52 -12.87
C PHE A 171 7.37 11.25 -13.65
N ARG A 172 7.10 9.98 -13.94
CA ARG A 172 5.87 9.48 -14.59
C ARG A 172 4.91 8.89 -13.57
N LEU A 173 3.74 9.50 -13.42
CA LEU A 173 2.67 9.02 -12.56
C LEU A 173 1.77 8.03 -13.32
N VAL A 174 1.56 6.85 -12.74
CA VAL A 174 0.54 5.88 -13.20
C VAL A 174 -0.58 5.84 -12.16
N ALA A 175 -1.72 6.48 -12.44
CA ALA A 175 -2.82 6.57 -11.49
C ALA A 175 -3.91 5.55 -11.81
N ALA A 176 -4.28 4.74 -10.82
CA ALA A 176 -5.31 3.71 -10.93
C ALA A 176 -6.59 4.11 -10.20
N LEU A 177 -7.70 4.13 -10.94
CA LEU A 177 -9.03 4.51 -10.45
C LEU A 177 -9.50 3.56 -9.35
N ASN A 178 -10.08 4.12 -8.30
CA ASN A 178 -10.74 3.36 -7.23
C ASN A 178 -12.02 2.68 -7.75
N ALA A 179 -11.99 1.35 -7.88
CA ALA A 179 -13.11 0.56 -8.37
C ALA A 179 -14.20 0.29 -7.31
N MET A 180 -14.05 0.80 -6.08
CA MET A 180 -14.96 0.56 -4.97
C MET A 180 -16.08 1.60 -4.84
N LYS A 181 -16.11 2.61 -5.70
CA LYS A 181 -16.99 3.78 -5.55
C LYS A 181 -18.27 3.75 -6.39
N ASP A 182 -18.34 2.91 -7.42
CA ASP A 182 -19.47 2.87 -8.35
C ASP A 182 -19.74 1.43 -8.81
N THR A 183 -20.72 1.23 -9.69
CA THR A 183 -21.01 -0.09 -10.24
C THR A 183 -19.87 -0.56 -11.16
N PRO A 184 -19.72 -1.88 -11.37
CA PRO A 184 -18.70 -2.42 -12.28
C PRO A 184 -18.74 -1.81 -13.68
N GLU A 185 -19.94 -1.55 -14.22
CA GLU A 185 -20.15 -1.03 -15.58
C GLU A 185 -19.70 0.43 -15.69
N ARG A 186 -20.09 1.29 -14.72
CA ARG A 186 -19.66 2.69 -14.69
C ARG A 186 -18.17 2.83 -14.42
N THR A 187 -17.61 1.94 -13.59
CA THR A 187 -16.16 1.86 -13.37
C THR A 187 -15.43 1.51 -14.66
N ALA A 188 -15.93 0.53 -15.43
CA ALA A 188 -15.34 0.15 -16.72
C ALA A 188 -15.38 1.29 -17.74
N GLU A 189 -16.54 1.96 -17.87
CA GLU A 189 -16.70 3.13 -18.74
C GLU A 189 -15.72 4.25 -18.36
N ARG A 190 -15.64 4.61 -17.07
CA ARG A 190 -14.73 5.64 -16.59
C ARG A 190 -13.27 5.27 -16.82
N ALA A 191 -12.89 4.02 -16.56
CA ALA A 191 -11.52 3.54 -16.83
C ALA A 191 -11.17 3.65 -18.32
N GLY A 192 -12.10 3.33 -19.22
CA GLY A 192 -11.94 3.50 -20.66
C GLY A 192 -11.76 4.97 -21.07
N ALA A 193 -12.58 5.88 -20.54
CA ALA A 193 -12.45 7.31 -20.78
C ALA A 193 -11.11 7.87 -20.26
N LEU A 194 -10.72 7.50 -19.04
CA LEU A 194 -9.44 7.87 -18.44
C LEU A 194 -8.26 7.36 -19.27
N LYS A 195 -8.32 6.12 -19.78
CA LYS A 195 -7.28 5.56 -20.65
C LYS A 195 -7.02 6.44 -21.87
N ALA A 196 -8.09 6.95 -22.51
CA ALA A 196 -7.98 7.83 -23.67
C ALA A 196 -7.35 9.20 -23.34
N MET A 197 -7.32 9.60 -22.08
CA MET A 197 -6.68 10.82 -21.58
C MET A 197 -5.22 10.62 -21.15
N SER A 198 -4.67 9.40 -21.28
CA SER A 198 -3.28 9.14 -20.91
C SER A 198 -2.31 9.96 -21.75
N ALA A 199 -1.35 10.60 -21.09
CA ALA A 199 -0.24 11.33 -21.69
C ALA A 199 1.08 10.61 -21.38
N ASP A 200 2.23 11.21 -21.75
CA ASP A 200 3.54 10.63 -21.46
C ASP A 200 3.73 10.45 -19.94
N ARG A 201 3.85 11.55 -19.18
CA ARG A 201 4.11 11.50 -17.73
C ARG A 201 2.89 11.19 -16.86
N LEU A 202 1.70 11.06 -17.44
CA LEU A 202 0.47 10.67 -16.74
C LEU A 202 -0.21 9.49 -17.45
N ARG A 203 -0.13 8.31 -16.87
CA ARG A 203 -0.77 7.08 -17.39
C ARG A 203 -2.03 6.77 -16.58
N LEU A 204 -3.11 6.47 -17.28
CA LEU A 204 -4.45 6.30 -16.71
C LEU A 204 -5.15 5.07 -17.29
N GLY A 205 -6.25 4.67 -16.66
CA GLY A 205 -7.17 3.63 -17.16
C GLY A 205 -7.00 2.24 -16.55
N ALA A 206 -6.03 2.07 -15.65
CA ALA A 206 -6.02 0.94 -14.72
C ALA A 206 -6.95 1.22 -13.52
N VAL A 207 -7.36 0.18 -12.81
CA VAL A 207 -8.18 0.30 -11.60
C VAL A 207 -7.56 -0.43 -10.42
N LYS A 208 -7.83 0.04 -9.20
CA LYS A 208 -7.46 -0.60 -7.94
C LYS A 208 -8.72 -1.13 -7.24
N ILE A 209 -8.65 -2.38 -6.80
CA ILE A 209 -9.69 -3.07 -6.02
C ILE A 209 -9.14 -3.37 -4.63
N MET A 210 -9.96 -3.18 -3.60
CA MET A 210 -9.64 -3.54 -2.21
C MET A 210 -10.39 -4.82 -1.82
N THR A 211 -9.69 -5.86 -1.33
CA THR A 211 -10.34 -7.13 -0.95
C THR A 211 -10.38 -7.36 0.55
N ASP A 212 -9.22 -7.41 1.20
CA ASP A 212 -9.06 -7.56 2.65
C ASP A 212 -8.32 -6.38 3.27
N GLY A 213 -7.98 -6.48 4.56
CA GLY A 213 -7.26 -5.47 5.31
C GLY A 213 -5.75 -5.72 5.40
N SER A 214 -5.16 -5.47 6.56
CA SER A 214 -3.72 -5.61 6.85
C SER A 214 -3.42 -6.70 7.89
N ILE A 215 -2.25 -7.33 7.79
CA ILE A 215 -1.87 -8.44 8.70
C ILE A 215 -1.58 -7.90 10.11
N GLN A 216 -0.84 -6.79 10.21
CA GLN A 216 -0.51 -6.10 11.47
C GLN A 216 -1.73 -5.47 12.14
N GLY A 217 -2.77 -5.17 11.36
CA GLY A 217 -4.07 -4.71 11.85
C GLY A 217 -5.05 -5.83 12.24
N TYR A 218 -4.68 -7.10 12.02
CA TYR A 218 -5.57 -8.26 12.15
C TYR A 218 -6.83 -8.19 11.26
N THR A 219 -6.73 -7.47 10.13
CA THR A 219 -7.84 -7.26 9.20
C THR A 219 -7.65 -7.97 7.85
N ALA A 220 -6.47 -8.55 7.59
CA ALA A 220 -6.25 -9.43 6.44
C ALA A 220 -6.99 -10.76 6.59
N ARG A 221 -7.45 -11.34 5.47
CA ARG A 221 -8.23 -12.59 5.42
C ARG A 221 -7.32 -13.80 5.23
N LEU A 222 -7.14 -14.60 6.27
CA LEU A 222 -6.21 -15.73 6.28
C LEU A 222 -6.92 -17.08 6.17
N LYS A 223 -6.30 -18.05 5.51
CA LYS A 223 -6.76 -19.45 5.55
C LYS A 223 -6.57 -20.02 6.96
N SER A 224 -7.39 -21.01 7.30
CA SER A 224 -7.35 -21.73 8.58
C SER A 224 -5.91 -22.16 8.95
N PRO A 225 -5.46 -21.99 10.21
CA PRO A 225 -6.25 -21.60 11.39
C PRO A 225 -6.40 -20.09 11.65
N GLY A 226 -6.00 -19.22 10.72
CA GLY A 226 -6.07 -17.76 10.90
C GLY A 226 -4.87 -17.18 11.68
N TYR A 227 -5.12 -16.23 12.57
CA TYR A 227 -4.10 -15.57 13.40
C TYR A 227 -3.72 -16.41 14.63
N VAL A 228 -2.43 -16.46 14.96
CA VAL A 228 -1.90 -17.31 16.07
C VAL A 228 -2.36 -16.88 17.46
N THR A 229 -2.84 -15.65 17.59
CA THR A 229 -3.38 -15.11 18.85
C THR A 229 -4.85 -15.44 19.08
N GLY A 230 -5.51 -16.11 18.12
CA GLY A 230 -6.96 -16.33 18.16
C GLY A 230 -7.78 -15.07 17.84
N ALA A 231 -7.14 -14.01 17.32
CA ALA A 231 -7.85 -12.84 16.83
C ALA A 231 -8.85 -13.22 15.71
N PRO A 232 -10.00 -12.52 15.59
CA PRO A 232 -10.93 -12.73 14.50
C PRO A 232 -10.25 -12.70 13.13
N ASN A 233 -10.72 -13.54 12.22
CA ASN A 233 -10.06 -13.73 10.92
C ASN A 233 -10.39 -12.62 9.91
N GLY A 234 -9.83 -11.44 10.14
CA GLY A 234 -9.86 -10.35 9.18
C GLY A 234 -11.25 -9.80 8.85
N VAL A 235 -11.28 -8.91 7.85
CA VAL A 235 -12.50 -8.28 7.32
C VAL A 235 -12.46 -8.28 5.80
N TRP A 236 -13.60 -8.53 5.17
CA TRP A 236 -13.78 -8.36 3.73
C TRP A 236 -14.19 -6.92 3.43
N ASN A 237 -13.34 -6.18 2.74
CA ASN A 237 -13.65 -4.85 2.20
C ASN A 237 -14.57 -4.90 0.97
N ILE A 238 -14.73 -6.09 0.37
CA ILE A 238 -15.71 -6.41 -0.66
C ILE A 238 -16.19 -7.85 -0.45
N ALA A 239 -17.50 -8.07 -0.55
CA ALA A 239 -18.03 -9.43 -0.48
C ALA A 239 -17.49 -10.27 -1.67
N PRO A 240 -17.10 -11.54 -1.48
CA PRO A 240 -16.55 -12.38 -2.55
C PRO A 240 -17.41 -12.47 -3.82
N THR A 241 -18.73 -12.51 -3.67
CA THR A 241 -19.67 -12.51 -4.81
C THR A 241 -19.68 -11.17 -5.57
N SER A 242 -19.49 -10.06 -4.87
CA SER A 242 -19.37 -8.73 -5.48
C SER A 242 -18.01 -8.56 -6.17
N LEU A 243 -16.94 -9.12 -5.59
CA LEU A 243 -15.63 -9.17 -6.22
C LEU A 243 -15.67 -9.95 -7.54
N GLU A 244 -16.32 -11.12 -7.55
CA GLU A 244 -16.48 -11.93 -8.76
C GLU A 244 -17.14 -11.11 -9.87
N ARG A 245 -18.30 -10.49 -9.61
CA ARG A 245 -18.99 -9.63 -10.58
C ARG A 245 -18.12 -8.45 -11.05
N LEU A 246 -17.40 -7.80 -10.15
CA LEU A 246 -16.56 -6.66 -10.48
C LEU A 246 -15.39 -7.06 -11.40
N VAL A 247 -14.65 -8.10 -11.01
CA VAL A 247 -13.51 -8.64 -11.78
C VAL A 247 -13.95 -9.06 -13.17
N ASP A 248 -15.09 -9.72 -13.23
CA ASP A 248 -15.69 -10.26 -14.43
C ASP A 248 -16.07 -9.19 -15.46
N THR A 249 -16.76 -8.12 -15.04
CA THR A 249 -17.11 -6.97 -15.90
C THR A 249 -15.86 -6.22 -16.37
N LEU A 250 -14.91 -5.97 -15.46
CA LEU A 250 -13.70 -5.19 -15.78
C LEU A 250 -12.76 -5.97 -16.72
N HIS A 251 -12.60 -7.26 -16.51
CA HIS A 251 -11.80 -8.13 -17.38
C HIS A 251 -12.36 -8.15 -18.81
N ALA A 252 -13.67 -8.39 -18.94
CA ALA A 252 -14.37 -8.42 -20.23
C ALA A 252 -14.29 -7.06 -20.96
N SER A 253 -14.22 -5.95 -20.21
CA SER A 253 -14.05 -4.60 -20.75
C SER A 253 -12.59 -4.23 -21.05
N GLY A 254 -11.64 -5.15 -20.88
CA GLY A 254 -10.22 -4.92 -21.17
C GLY A 254 -9.49 -4.03 -20.15
N VAL A 255 -10.08 -3.78 -18.98
CA VAL A 255 -9.52 -2.91 -17.94
C VAL A 255 -8.48 -3.67 -17.12
N GLN A 256 -7.29 -3.11 -16.93
CA GLN A 256 -6.26 -3.71 -16.08
C GLN A 256 -6.59 -3.47 -14.59
N MET A 257 -6.57 -4.55 -13.81
CA MET A 257 -6.84 -4.52 -12.38
C MET A 257 -5.57 -4.71 -11.56
N HIS A 258 -5.40 -3.85 -10.55
CA HIS A 258 -4.52 -4.01 -9.42
C HIS A 258 -5.38 -4.41 -8.21
N ILE A 259 -5.21 -5.62 -7.69
CA ILE A 259 -6.10 -6.16 -6.65
C ILE A 259 -5.32 -6.31 -5.35
N HIS A 260 -5.73 -5.59 -4.30
CA HIS A 260 -5.16 -5.72 -2.96
C HIS A 260 -5.44 -7.10 -2.38
N VAL A 261 -4.40 -7.85 -1.99
CA VAL A 261 -4.52 -9.11 -1.26
C VAL A 261 -3.36 -9.28 -0.28
N ASN A 262 -3.63 -9.13 1.02
CA ASN A 262 -2.60 -9.38 2.03
C ASN A 262 -2.63 -10.85 2.49
N GLY A 263 -3.82 -11.35 2.78
CA GLY A 263 -4.00 -12.73 3.20
C GLY A 263 -4.08 -13.74 2.06
N ASP A 264 -3.83 -15.00 2.39
CA ASP A 264 -3.88 -16.13 1.45
C ASP A 264 -5.32 -16.50 1.07
N GLU A 265 -6.31 -16.28 1.93
CA GLU A 265 -7.73 -16.47 1.59
C GLU A 265 -8.20 -15.39 0.60
N ALA A 266 -7.75 -14.15 0.79
CA ALA A 266 -7.97 -13.05 -0.17
C ALA A 266 -7.32 -13.34 -1.53
N SER A 267 -6.08 -13.83 -1.52
CA SER A 267 -5.36 -14.23 -2.73
C SER A 267 -6.10 -15.35 -3.47
N GLU A 268 -6.54 -16.41 -2.77
CA GLU A 268 -7.31 -17.52 -3.34
C GLU A 268 -8.61 -17.04 -3.99
N THR A 269 -9.34 -16.17 -3.30
CA THR A 269 -10.62 -15.62 -3.78
C THR A 269 -10.42 -14.77 -5.04
N ALA A 270 -9.39 -13.91 -5.06
CA ALA A 270 -9.07 -13.08 -6.22
C ALA A 270 -8.61 -13.92 -7.43
N ILE A 271 -7.77 -14.95 -7.20
CA ILE A 271 -7.32 -15.87 -8.25
C ILE A 271 -8.53 -16.60 -8.87
N ALA A 272 -9.44 -17.12 -8.04
CA ALA A 272 -10.63 -17.83 -8.52
C ALA A 272 -11.58 -16.92 -9.32
N ALA A 273 -11.76 -15.67 -8.90
CA ALA A 273 -12.55 -14.68 -9.66
C ALA A 273 -11.92 -14.38 -11.03
N LEU A 274 -10.60 -14.21 -11.07
CA LEU A 274 -9.86 -13.97 -12.32
C LEU A 274 -9.88 -15.18 -13.24
N GLU A 275 -9.73 -16.40 -12.71
CA GLU A 275 -9.81 -17.64 -13.47
C GLU A 275 -11.14 -17.76 -14.22
N LYS A 276 -12.27 -17.54 -13.52
CA LYS A 276 -13.60 -17.55 -14.14
C LYS A 276 -13.76 -16.48 -15.22
N ALA A 277 -13.32 -15.25 -14.95
CA ALA A 277 -13.41 -14.14 -15.87
C ALA A 277 -12.58 -14.39 -17.15
N ILE A 278 -11.35 -14.88 -16.99
CA ILE A 278 -10.42 -15.23 -18.09
C ILE A 278 -10.99 -16.40 -18.90
N ALA A 279 -11.53 -17.43 -18.26
CA ALA A 279 -12.13 -18.56 -18.96
C ALA A 279 -13.32 -18.12 -19.84
N ARG A 280 -14.11 -17.15 -19.36
CA ARG A 280 -15.28 -16.66 -20.09
C ARG A 280 -14.96 -15.67 -21.20
N ALA A 281 -13.96 -14.81 -21.01
CA ALA A 281 -13.52 -13.83 -22.00
C ALA A 281 -11.99 -13.87 -22.18
N PRO A 282 -11.43 -14.91 -22.82
CA PRO A 282 -9.98 -15.10 -22.90
C PRO A 282 -9.26 -13.90 -23.52
N ARG A 283 -8.30 -13.35 -22.78
CA ARG A 283 -7.49 -12.21 -23.22
C ARG A 283 -6.05 -12.34 -22.75
N ALA A 284 -5.13 -12.48 -23.69
CA ALA A 284 -3.70 -12.48 -23.39
C ALA A 284 -3.21 -11.09 -22.95
N GLY A 285 -2.10 -11.05 -22.22
CA GLY A 285 -1.44 -9.80 -21.85
C GLY A 285 -2.26 -8.88 -20.94
N HIS A 286 -3.27 -9.40 -20.24
CA HIS A 286 -4.10 -8.61 -19.34
C HIS A 286 -3.33 -8.08 -18.12
N ARG A 287 -2.27 -8.79 -17.70
CA ARG A 287 -1.32 -8.41 -16.64
C ARG A 287 -2.04 -7.89 -15.38
N HIS A 288 -3.12 -8.57 -15.00
CA HIS A 288 -3.79 -8.30 -13.74
C HIS A 288 -2.80 -8.59 -12.62
N THR A 289 -2.67 -7.67 -11.69
CA THR A 289 -1.59 -7.72 -10.71
C THR A 289 -2.18 -7.76 -9.31
N LEU A 290 -1.92 -8.86 -8.61
CA LEU A 290 -2.20 -8.94 -7.19
C LEU A 290 -1.14 -8.13 -6.43
N GLN A 291 -1.61 -7.19 -5.61
CA GLN A 291 -0.81 -6.27 -4.81
C GLN A 291 -0.58 -6.86 -3.43
N HIS A 292 0.61 -6.62 -2.88
CA HIS A 292 1.12 -7.16 -1.63
C HIS A 292 1.40 -8.68 -1.69
N CYS A 293 0.39 -9.51 -1.99
CA CYS A 293 0.50 -10.97 -2.08
C CYS A 293 1.27 -11.59 -0.90
N GLN A 294 1.09 -11.03 0.29
CA GLN A 294 2.05 -11.25 1.37
C GLN A 294 2.03 -12.68 1.89
N MET A 295 0.86 -13.30 1.93
CA MET A 295 0.69 -14.66 2.42
C MET A 295 0.52 -15.71 1.32
N ALA A 296 0.62 -15.31 0.04
CA ALA A 296 0.41 -16.24 -1.07
C ALA A 296 1.40 -17.42 -1.00
N ASP A 297 0.89 -18.64 -1.21
CA ASP A 297 1.69 -19.86 -1.24
C ASP A 297 2.14 -20.24 -2.66
N GLU A 298 3.00 -21.26 -2.78
CA GLU A 298 3.52 -21.72 -4.06
C GLU A 298 2.43 -22.25 -5.00
N GLN A 299 1.36 -22.85 -4.47
CA GLN A 299 0.25 -23.32 -5.30
C GLN A 299 -0.47 -22.12 -5.92
N GLN A 300 -0.71 -21.08 -5.14
CA GLN A 300 -1.30 -19.82 -5.62
C GLN A 300 -0.40 -19.15 -6.66
N PHE A 301 0.92 -19.11 -6.46
CA PHE A 301 1.84 -18.59 -7.47
C PHE A 301 1.83 -19.42 -8.77
N ARG A 302 1.76 -20.75 -8.70
CA ARG A 302 1.60 -21.59 -9.90
C ARG A 302 0.29 -21.32 -10.64
N SER A 303 -0.82 -21.16 -9.91
CA SER A 303 -2.10 -20.77 -10.51
C SER A 303 -2.02 -19.40 -11.16
N MET A 304 -1.40 -18.42 -10.50
CA MET A 304 -1.18 -17.08 -11.06
C MET A 304 -0.38 -17.14 -12.37
N ALA A 305 0.71 -17.90 -12.39
CA ALA A 305 1.54 -18.06 -13.59
C ALA A 305 0.76 -18.68 -14.76
N GLY A 306 0.00 -19.75 -14.51
CA GLY A 306 -0.85 -20.39 -15.53
C GLY A 306 -1.93 -19.47 -16.10
N LEU A 307 -2.37 -18.48 -15.32
CA LEU A 307 -3.39 -17.49 -15.71
C LEU A 307 -2.79 -16.19 -16.26
N GLY A 308 -1.47 -15.99 -16.25
CA GLY A 308 -0.86 -14.71 -16.65
C GLY A 308 -1.05 -13.56 -15.63
N ILE A 309 -1.38 -13.90 -14.38
CA ILE A 309 -1.52 -12.96 -13.26
C ILE A 309 -0.13 -12.62 -12.72
N CYS A 310 0.11 -11.34 -12.43
CA CYS A 310 1.36 -10.83 -11.88
C CYS A 310 1.29 -10.65 -10.37
N ALA A 311 2.45 -10.56 -9.71
CA ALA A 311 2.57 -10.22 -8.30
C ALA A 311 3.38 -8.93 -8.12
N ASN A 312 2.90 -8.03 -7.26
CA ASN A 312 3.68 -6.90 -6.76
C ASN A 312 3.85 -7.06 -5.25
N LEU A 313 5.02 -7.53 -4.80
CA LEU A 313 5.25 -7.96 -3.41
C LEU A 313 5.72 -6.81 -2.52
N PHE A 314 5.23 -6.77 -1.28
CA PHE A 314 5.59 -5.75 -0.31
C PHE A 314 6.88 -6.13 0.45
N ALA A 315 8.01 -6.24 -0.25
CA ALA A 315 9.21 -6.91 0.27
C ALA A 315 9.83 -6.24 1.53
N ASN A 316 9.83 -4.91 1.63
CA ASN A 316 10.37 -4.22 2.81
C ASN A 316 9.47 -4.29 4.05
N HIS A 317 8.25 -4.82 3.92
CA HIS A 317 7.40 -5.19 5.05
C HIS A 317 8.07 -6.18 5.99
N LEU A 318 8.97 -7.04 5.48
CA LEU A 318 9.76 -7.97 6.27
C LEU A 318 10.60 -7.23 7.33
N TRP A 319 11.21 -6.10 6.96
CA TRP A 319 11.99 -5.30 7.89
C TRP A 319 11.10 -4.60 8.91
N TYR A 320 10.00 -3.98 8.49
CA TYR A 320 9.20 -3.19 9.43
C TYR A 320 8.37 -4.04 10.39
N PHE A 321 7.83 -5.16 9.92
CA PHE A 321 6.81 -5.90 10.66
C PHE A 321 7.14 -7.39 10.87
N GLY A 322 8.22 -7.91 10.26
CA GLY A 322 8.56 -9.34 10.28
C GLY A 322 8.63 -9.94 11.69
N ASP A 323 9.31 -9.27 12.63
CA ASP A 323 9.41 -9.74 14.02
C ASP A 323 8.04 -9.81 14.71
N LYS A 324 7.18 -8.80 14.47
CA LYS A 324 5.80 -8.77 14.98
C LYS A 324 4.91 -9.84 14.35
N HIS A 325 5.13 -10.16 13.09
CA HIS A 325 4.41 -11.27 12.45
C HIS A 325 4.76 -12.62 13.05
N VAL A 326 6.05 -12.83 13.36
CA VAL A 326 6.54 -14.01 14.05
C VAL A 326 5.94 -14.09 15.47
N SER A 327 5.98 -13.00 16.24
CA SER A 327 5.61 -13.04 17.65
C SER A 327 4.10 -12.94 17.90
N SER A 328 3.34 -12.30 17.02
CA SER A 328 2.03 -11.75 17.39
C SER A 328 0.92 -11.91 16.36
N THR A 329 1.19 -12.22 15.08
CA THR A 329 0.11 -12.31 14.08
C THR A 329 -0.01 -13.69 13.43
N VAL A 330 0.98 -14.12 12.66
CA VAL A 330 0.88 -15.34 11.82
C VAL A 330 1.84 -16.43 12.26
N GLY A 331 2.72 -16.15 13.22
CA GLY A 331 3.66 -17.12 13.77
C GLY A 331 4.89 -17.34 12.88
N PRO A 332 5.91 -18.03 13.40
CA PRO A 332 7.20 -18.19 12.73
C PRO A 332 7.10 -18.88 11.37
N GLU A 333 6.30 -19.94 11.26
CA GLU A 333 6.18 -20.73 10.03
C GLU A 333 5.59 -19.90 8.88
N ARG A 334 4.41 -19.29 9.09
CA ARG A 334 3.75 -18.46 8.07
C ARG A 334 4.57 -17.20 7.77
N ALA A 335 5.12 -16.53 8.78
CA ALA A 335 5.98 -15.36 8.58
C ALA A 335 7.22 -15.69 7.74
N SER A 336 7.79 -16.90 7.88
CA SER A 336 8.95 -17.31 7.07
C SER A 336 8.65 -17.43 5.57
N ARG A 337 7.39 -17.67 5.18
CA ARG A 337 6.99 -17.78 3.76
C ARG A 337 6.47 -16.47 3.18
N MET A 338 6.31 -15.43 4.01
CA MET A 338 5.64 -14.21 3.59
C MET A 338 6.46 -13.41 2.57
N ASN A 339 5.78 -12.68 1.69
CA ASN A 339 6.36 -11.97 0.54
C ASN A 339 7.31 -12.91 -0.24
N GLY A 340 6.81 -14.08 -0.64
CA GLY A 340 7.59 -15.20 -1.19
C GLY A 340 8.16 -14.94 -2.60
N ALA A 341 9.15 -14.06 -2.71
CA ALA A 341 9.72 -13.64 -3.99
C ALA A 341 10.38 -14.79 -4.76
N ARG A 342 11.14 -15.68 -4.10
CA ARG A 342 11.72 -16.87 -4.75
C ARG A 342 10.63 -17.80 -5.29
N ALA A 343 9.65 -18.14 -4.47
CA ALA A 343 8.53 -19.00 -4.87
C ALA A 343 7.77 -18.44 -6.08
N ALA A 344 7.53 -17.13 -6.11
CA ALA A 344 6.89 -16.46 -7.24
C ALA A 344 7.73 -16.55 -8.53
N LEU A 345 9.03 -16.24 -8.45
CA LEU A 345 9.94 -16.32 -9.59
C LEU A 345 10.07 -17.75 -10.14
N ASP A 346 10.27 -18.74 -9.25
CA ASP A 346 10.42 -20.14 -9.63
C ASP A 346 9.12 -20.72 -10.24
N SER A 347 7.96 -20.17 -9.87
CA SER A 347 6.67 -20.52 -10.46
C SER A 347 6.43 -19.86 -11.83
N GLY A 348 7.31 -18.96 -12.28
CA GLY A 348 7.17 -18.21 -13.53
C GLY A 348 6.24 -16.99 -13.46
N VAL A 349 5.91 -16.52 -12.25
CA VAL A 349 5.11 -15.30 -12.08
C VAL A 349 5.96 -14.08 -12.44
N ALA A 350 5.38 -13.12 -13.16
CA ALA A 350 6.01 -11.81 -13.32
C ALA A 350 5.93 -11.02 -12.00
N VAL A 351 7.09 -10.71 -11.42
CA VAL A 351 7.21 -10.11 -10.09
C VAL A 351 7.72 -8.67 -10.17
N ALA A 352 7.04 -7.79 -9.45
CA ALA A 352 7.54 -6.50 -8.99
C ALA A 352 7.63 -6.48 -7.46
N ILE A 353 8.36 -5.52 -6.90
CA ILE A 353 8.37 -5.27 -5.44
C ILE A 353 8.16 -3.78 -5.16
N HIS A 354 7.45 -3.47 -4.07
CA HIS A 354 7.08 -2.10 -3.71
C HIS A 354 7.26 -1.79 -2.22
N SER A 355 7.19 -0.50 -1.88
CA SER A 355 7.23 0.02 -0.50
C SER A 355 5.87 0.49 0.03
N ASP A 356 4.85 0.50 -0.82
CA ASP A 356 3.50 0.98 -0.45
C ASP A 356 3.55 2.38 0.18
N ALA A 357 4.35 3.28 -0.39
CA ALA A 357 4.55 4.60 0.19
C ALA A 357 3.20 5.35 0.29
N PRO A 358 2.87 5.99 1.44
CA PRO A 358 3.78 6.30 2.54
C PRO A 358 3.76 5.30 3.72
N VAL A 359 3.14 4.12 3.61
CA VAL A 359 3.12 3.10 4.69
C VAL A 359 4.54 2.75 5.12
N THR A 360 5.43 2.54 4.14
CA THR A 360 6.88 2.56 4.38
C THR A 360 7.57 3.54 3.42
N PRO A 361 8.77 4.05 3.76
CA PRO A 361 9.46 5.04 2.94
C PRO A 361 9.71 4.56 1.50
N MET A 362 9.58 5.48 0.54
CA MET A 362 9.99 5.26 -0.85
C MET A 362 11.51 5.11 -0.90
N ALA A 363 11.99 3.88 -1.06
CA ALA A 363 13.41 3.55 -1.14
C ALA A 363 13.62 2.22 -1.89
N PRO A 364 13.60 2.21 -3.24
CA PRO A 364 13.67 0.98 -4.04
C PRO A 364 14.88 0.10 -3.73
N LEU A 365 16.07 0.68 -3.52
CA LEU A 365 17.28 -0.08 -3.15
C LEU A 365 17.17 -0.72 -1.77
N PHE A 366 16.50 -0.06 -0.83
CA PHE A 366 16.18 -0.65 0.48
C PHE A 366 15.15 -1.78 0.35
N THR A 367 14.16 -1.63 -0.52
CA THR A 367 13.17 -2.68 -0.81
C THR A 367 13.81 -3.89 -1.47
N ALA A 368 14.72 -3.68 -2.43
CA ALA A 368 15.53 -4.73 -3.02
C ALA A 368 16.42 -5.42 -1.98
N TRP A 369 17.10 -4.63 -1.12
CA TRP A 369 17.88 -5.15 0.00
C TRP A 369 17.05 -6.04 0.94
N CYS A 370 15.80 -5.68 1.21
CA CYS A 370 14.90 -6.51 2.02
C CYS A 370 14.57 -7.85 1.33
N ALA A 371 14.35 -7.85 0.02
CA ALA A 371 14.09 -9.08 -0.74
C ALA A 371 15.32 -10.00 -0.83
N VAL A 372 16.51 -9.41 -0.93
CA VAL A 372 17.79 -10.14 -1.01
C VAL A 372 18.21 -10.71 0.33
N ASN A 373 18.17 -9.90 1.40
CA ASN A 373 18.74 -10.28 2.69
C ASN A 373 17.70 -10.86 3.64
N ARG A 374 16.43 -10.45 3.52
CA ARG A 374 15.29 -10.86 4.36
C ARG A 374 15.56 -10.74 5.87
N LEU A 375 16.39 -9.77 6.25
CA LEU A 375 16.78 -9.49 7.63
C LEU A 375 15.71 -8.63 8.31
N THR A 376 15.40 -8.91 9.57
CA THR A 376 14.55 -8.06 10.42
C THR A 376 15.40 -7.19 11.37
N PRO A 377 14.82 -6.15 11.99
CA PRO A 377 15.51 -5.30 12.97
C PRO A 377 16.07 -6.06 14.18
N GLU A 378 15.41 -7.16 14.61
CA GLU A 378 15.91 -8.02 15.69
C GLU A 378 17.00 -9.00 15.23
N GLY A 379 17.45 -8.92 13.96
CA GLY A 379 18.53 -9.74 13.42
C GLY A 379 18.08 -11.11 12.90
N ARG A 380 16.77 -11.34 12.76
CA ARG A 380 16.23 -12.60 12.23
C ARG A 380 16.32 -12.61 10.71
N ILE A 381 16.76 -13.74 10.14
CA ILE A 381 16.56 -14.03 8.72
C ILE A 381 15.17 -14.67 8.57
N LEU A 382 14.22 -13.93 7.99
CA LEU A 382 12.84 -14.39 7.88
C LEU A 382 12.62 -15.11 6.55
N GLY A 383 12.82 -16.42 6.52
CA GLY A 383 12.60 -17.24 5.32
C GLY A 383 13.76 -17.19 4.32
N GLU A 384 14.88 -17.79 4.68
CA GLU A 384 16.09 -17.80 3.83
C GLU A 384 15.84 -18.36 2.43
N ALA A 385 15.02 -19.40 2.30
CA ALA A 385 14.64 -19.99 1.01
C ALA A 385 13.88 -19.03 0.09
N GLN A 386 13.33 -17.93 0.62
CA GLN A 386 12.60 -16.93 -0.15
C GLN A 386 13.48 -15.77 -0.65
N ARG A 387 14.80 -15.83 -0.44
CA ARG A 387 15.75 -14.83 -0.95
C ARG A 387 15.84 -14.86 -2.46
N ILE A 388 16.01 -13.66 -3.03
CA ILE A 388 16.35 -13.48 -4.44
C ILE A 388 17.73 -12.84 -4.57
N SER A 389 18.39 -13.04 -5.70
CA SER A 389 19.68 -12.42 -6.00
C SER A 389 19.53 -10.91 -6.22
N VAL A 390 20.65 -10.18 -6.13
CA VAL A 390 20.66 -8.74 -6.41
C VAL A 390 20.17 -8.43 -7.84
N PRO A 391 20.63 -9.12 -8.92
CA PRO A 391 20.08 -8.92 -10.26
C PRO A 391 18.56 -9.11 -10.35
N GLU A 392 18.01 -10.15 -9.71
CA GLU A 392 16.56 -10.39 -9.69
C GLU A 392 15.81 -9.28 -8.94
N ALA A 393 16.36 -8.79 -7.82
CA ALA A 393 15.76 -7.71 -7.06
C ALA A 393 15.79 -6.37 -7.82
N LEU A 394 16.91 -6.05 -8.48
CA LEU A 394 17.03 -4.89 -9.36
C LEU A 394 16.03 -4.98 -10.52
N ARG A 395 15.88 -6.17 -11.12
CA ARG A 395 14.86 -6.42 -12.15
C ARG A 395 13.45 -6.17 -11.60
N ALA A 396 13.13 -6.66 -10.41
CA ALA A 396 11.80 -6.49 -9.80
C ALA A 396 11.43 -5.02 -9.56
N ILE A 397 12.38 -4.16 -9.17
CA ILE A 397 12.14 -2.70 -8.99
C ILE A 397 12.23 -1.89 -10.29
N THR A 398 12.54 -2.51 -11.44
CA THR A 398 12.68 -1.84 -12.74
C THR A 398 11.79 -2.49 -13.79
N MET A 399 12.31 -3.44 -14.58
CA MET A 399 11.58 -4.16 -15.62
C MET A 399 10.35 -4.91 -15.09
N GLY A 400 10.43 -5.48 -13.89
CA GLY A 400 9.30 -6.15 -13.23
C GLY A 400 8.15 -5.18 -12.99
N ALA A 401 8.44 -4.04 -12.36
CA ALA A 401 7.47 -2.95 -12.18
C ALA A 401 6.90 -2.47 -13.53
N ALA A 402 7.75 -2.17 -14.52
CA ALA A 402 7.32 -1.76 -15.86
C ALA A 402 6.40 -2.79 -16.53
N TYR A 403 6.71 -4.09 -16.40
CA TYR A 403 5.89 -5.17 -16.93
C TYR A 403 4.51 -5.20 -16.27
N THR A 404 4.44 -5.14 -14.93
CA THR A 404 3.15 -5.12 -14.21
C THR A 404 2.28 -3.92 -14.56
N LEU A 405 2.87 -2.85 -15.10
CA LEU A 405 2.17 -1.63 -15.52
C LEU A 405 1.83 -1.60 -17.01
N GLY A 406 2.26 -2.59 -17.80
CA GLY A 406 2.07 -2.56 -19.25
C GLY A 406 3.01 -1.58 -19.97
N LEU A 407 4.09 -1.15 -19.34
CA LEU A 407 5.00 -0.10 -19.82
C LEU A 407 6.41 -0.63 -20.14
N ASP A 408 6.64 -1.94 -20.09
CA ASP A 408 7.94 -2.59 -20.36
C ASP A 408 8.48 -2.38 -21.78
N ALA A 409 7.62 -1.99 -22.73
CA ALA A 409 8.05 -1.56 -24.06
C ALA A 409 8.61 -0.12 -24.08
N GLU A 410 8.38 0.67 -23.02
CA GLU A 410 8.68 2.10 -22.96
C GLU A 410 9.71 2.46 -21.89
N ILE A 411 9.71 1.74 -20.77
CA ILE A 411 10.55 2.00 -19.59
C ILE A 411 11.04 0.69 -18.96
N GLY A 412 11.81 0.81 -17.87
CA GLY A 412 12.29 -0.32 -17.07
C GLY A 412 13.68 -0.82 -17.46
N SER A 413 14.15 -0.48 -18.66
CA SER A 413 15.53 -0.68 -19.11
C SER A 413 15.98 0.51 -19.97
N ILE A 414 17.29 0.59 -20.23
CA ILE A 414 17.91 1.61 -21.09
C ILE A 414 18.20 1.08 -22.51
N GLU A 415 17.42 0.11 -22.97
CA GLU A 415 17.54 -0.45 -24.32
C GLU A 415 17.14 0.59 -25.39
N PRO A 416 17.78 0.58 -26.58
CA PRO A 416 17.39 1.46 -27.68
C PRO A 416 15.89 1.36 -27.99
N GLY A 417 15.23 2.51 -28.11
CA GLY A 417 13.79 2.62 -28.35
C GLY A 417 12.95 2.91 -27.09
N LYS A 418 13.51 2.72 -25.89
CA LYS A 418 12.86 3.08 -24.62
C LYS A 418 13.21 4.49 -24.17
N ARG A 419 12.43 5.03 -23.23
CA ARG A 419 12.70 6.30 -22.56
C ARG A 419 13.97 6.17 -21.72
N ALA A 420 14.78 7.23 -21.69
CA ALA A 420 15.91 7.36 -20.78
C ALA A 420 15.41 7.70 -19.37
N ASP A 421 14.79 6.71 -18.72
CA ASP A 421 14.26 6.76 -17.35
C ASP A 421 15.12 5.86 -16.45
N PHE A 422 16.09 6.42 -15.72
CA PHE A 422 16.99 5.66 -14.84
C PHE A 422 17.49 6.47 -13.62
N ALA A 423 17.94 5.77 -12.59
CA ALA A 423 18.61 6.37 -11.43
C ALA A 423 20.13 6.43 -11.66
N VAL A 424 20.78 7.47 -11.15
CA VAL A 424 22.25 7.58 -11.09
C VAL A 424 22.69 7.24 -9.67
N LEU A 425 23.50 6.19 -9.54
CA LEU A 425 23.96 5.65 -8.26
C LEU A 425 25.45 5.97 -8.04
N ASP A 426 25.86 6.16 -6.79
CA ASP A 426 27.27 6.44 -6.44
C ASP A 426 28.19 5.22 -6.58
N ARG A 427 27.60 4.01 -6.56
CA ARG A 427 28.28 2.72 -6.63
C ARG A 427 27.47 1.74 -7.47
N ASP A 428 28.16 0.77 -8.05
CA ASP A 428 27.54 -0.31 -8.82
C ASP A 428 26.83 -1.30 -7.87
N PRO A 429 25.49 -1.43 -7.95
CA PRO A 429 24.75 -2.33 -7.08
C PRO A 429 25.08 -3.81 -7.28
N LEU A 430 25.71 -4.20 -8.41
CA LEU A 430 26.14 -5.56 -8.69
C LEU A 430 27.54 -5.90 -8.15
N GLN A 431 28.30 -4.90 -7.71
CA GLN A 431 29.68 -5.05 -7.24
C GLN A 431 29.84 -4.83 -5.73
N VAL A 432 28.82 -4.28 -5.07
CA VAL A 432 28.82 -4.18 -3.60
C VAL A 432 28.34 -5.49 -2.97
N GLU A 433 28.76 -5.74 -1.74
CA GLU A 433 28.18 -6.82 -0.94
C GLU A 433 26.65 -6.65 -0.82
N PRO A 434 25.85 -7.74 -0.90
CA PRO A 434 24.39 -7.68 -0.83
C PRO A 434 23.84 -6.90 0.38
N MET A 435 24.56 -6.92 1.50
CA MET A 435 24.19 -6.20 2.71
C MET A 435 24.37 -4.67 2.60
N ALA A 436 25.26 -4.19 1.73
CA ALA A 436 25.52 -2.77 1.49
C ALA A 436 24.60 -2.15 0.43
N LEU A 437 23.76 -2.95 -0.24
CA LEU A 437 22.85 -2.50 -1.31
C LEU A 437 21.97 -1.31 -0.91
N LYS A 438 21.47 -1.31 0.33
CA LYS A 438 20.62 -0.22 0.87
C LYS A 438 21.36 1.08 1.15
N ASP A 439 22.69 1.04 1.22
CA ASP A 439 23.54 2.17 1.61
C ASP A 439 24.10 2.93 0.39
N ILE A 440 23.87 2.42 -0.83
CA ILE A 440 24.22 3.09 -2.08
C ILE A 440 23.46 4.41 -2.17
N ALA A 441 24.18 5.50 -2.41
CA ALA A 441 23.57 6.81 -2.53
C ALA A 441 22.98 6.99 -3.93
N VAL A 442 21.78 7.56 -3.99
CA VAL A 442 21.19 8.05 -5.24
C VAL A 442 21.67 9.48 -5.44
N LEU A 443 22.37 9.72 -6.55
CA LEU A 443 22.87 11.04 -6.93
C LEU A 443 21.82 11.87 -7.68
N GLY A 444 20.82 11.19 -8.25
CA GLY A 444 19.70 11.79 -8.96
C GLY A 444 19.01 10.80 -9.89
N THR A 445 18.14 11.33 -10.74
CA THR A 445 17.47 10.58 -11.80
C THR A 445 17.67 11.24 -13.16
N VAL A 446 17.55 10.45 -14.21
CA VAL A 446 17.30 10.91 -15.56
C VAL A 446 15.89 10.47 -15.92
N SER A 447 15.03 11.42 -16.32
CA SER A 447 13.67 11.12 -16.79
C SER A 447 13.42 11.78 -18.14
N GLY A 448 13.05 10.96 -19.14
CA GLY A 448 12.89 11.39 -20.52
C GLY A 448 14.18 11.97 -21.11
N GLY A 449 15.35 11.62 -20.59
CA GLY A 449 16.65 12.20 -20.99
C GLY A 449 17.03 13.50 -20.27
N ARG A 450 16.19 14.04 -19.38
CA ARG A 450 16.49 15.21 -18.56
C ARG A 450 17.04 14.80 -17.20
N VAL A 451 18.09 15.49 -16.74
CA VAL A 451 18.77 15.22 -15.47
C VAL A 451 18.10 15.97 -14.32
N PHE A 452 17.87 15.28 -13.20
CA PHE A 452 17.37 15.81 -11.94
C PHE A 452 18.27 15.36 -10.79
N ALA A 453 18.94 16.30 -10.12
CA ALA A 453 19.82 16.01 -8.99
C ALA A 453 19.01 15.78 -7.69
N ALA A 454 19.52 14.91 -6.80
CA ALA A 454 18.91 14.56 -5.51
C ALA A 454 19.03 15.65 -4.42
#